data_AF-A0A355PLQ5-F1
#
_entry.id   AF-A0A355PLQ5-F1
#
_cell.length_a   1.000
_cell.length_b   1.000
_cell.length_c   1.000
_cell.angle_alpha   90.00
_cell.angle_beta   90.00
_cell.angle_gamma   90.00
#
_symmetry.space_group_name_H-M   'P 1'
#
loop_
_entity.id
_entity.type
_entity.pdbx_description
1 polymer ?
#
loop_
_entity_poly.entity_id
_entity_poly.type
_entity_poly.pdbx_seq_one_letter_code
_entity_poly.pdbx_strand_id
1 'polypeptide(L)'
;MQIFDYRINPTISNELSEVVDKLSQTESEKLLSIIKTIKKDSKQAISETWKSLIESAILPALKCYAEQSFSILETEYQEPHSFIATLKNEHGFDISKNDKNMKYLCALSDTIEINTNDEWTILSLIFSAA
;
A
#
# COMPACT_ATOMS: atom_id res chain seq x y z
N MET A 1 0.95 -24.47 -10.38
CA MET A 1 -0.19 -23.52 -10.33
C MET A 1 -0.76 -23.57 -8.93
N GLN A 2 -0.80 -22.44 -8.22
CA GLN A 2 -1.48 -22.34 -6.93
C GLN A 2 -2.86 -21.71 -7.16
N ILE A 3 -3.89 -22.26 -6.53
CA ILE A 3 -5.26 -21.75 -6.60
C ILE A 3 -5.62 -21.20 -5.23
N PHE A 4 -6.02 -19.93 -5.19
CA PHE A 4 -6.58 -19.30 -4.00
C PHE A 4 -8.07 -19.09 -4.24
N ASP A 5 -8.91 -19.85 -3.54
CA ASP A 5 -10.37 -19.81 -3.68
C ASP A 5 -11.00 -19.00 -2.53
N TYR A 6 -11.39 -17.77 -2.85
CA TYR A 6 -12.03 -16.83 -1.89
C TYR A 6 -13.54 -16.75 -2.06
N ARG A 7 -14.17 -17.70 -2.76
CA ARG A 7 -15.63 -17.69 -2.93
C ARG A 7 -16.32 -17.93 -1.59
N ILE A 8 -17.44 -17.24 -1.37
CA ILE A 8 -18.27 -17.46 -0.18
C ILE A 8 -18.77 -18.90 -0.23
N ASN A 9 -18.46 -19.66 0.83
CA ASN A 9 -19.03 -20.98 1.01
C ASN A 9 -20.52 -20.83 1.37
N PRO A 10 -21.46 -21.27 0.51
CA PRO A 10 -22.89 -21.06 0.75
C PRO A 10 -23.38 -21.71 2.05
N THR A 11 -22.79 -22.85 2.42
CA THR A 11 -23.11 -23.56 3.66
C THR A 11 -22.78 -22.70 4.87
N ILE A 12 -21.57 -22.12 4.92
CA ILE A 12 -21.13 -21.26 6.03
C ILE A 12 -21.99 -19.99 6.10
N SER A 13 -22.33 -19.40 4.95
CA SER A 13 -23.17 -18.21 4.90
C SER A 13 -24.59 -18.46 5.44
N ASN A 14 -25.19 -19.60 5.08
CA ASN A 14 -26.52 -19.97 5.53
C ASN A 14 -26.54 -20.28 7.04
N GLU A 15 -25.57 -21.07 7.52
CA GLU A 15 -25.42 -21.36 8.96
C GLU A 15 -25.23 -20.09 9.78
N LEU A 16 -24.41 -19.15 9.31
CA LEU A 16 -24.20 -17.88 10.00
C LEU A 16 -25.50 -17.08 10.12
N SER A 17 -26.30 -17.01 9.06
CA SER A 17 -27.60 -16.32 9.08
C SER A 17 -28.55 -16.95 10.10
N GLU A 18 -28.67 -18.28 10.09
CA GLU A 18 -29.54 -19.01 11.01
C GLU A 18 -29.14 -18.84 12.49
N VAL A 19 -27.84 -18.75 12.76
CA VAL A 19 -27.31 -18.52 14.11
C VAL A 19 -27.60 -17.09 14.55
N VAL A 20 -27.38 -16.10 13.69
CA VAL A 20 -27.60 -14.68 13.98
C VAL A 20 -29.07 -14.40 14.33
N ASP A 21 -30.00 -15.01 13.60
CA ASP A 21 -31.45 -14.81 13.81
C ASP A 21 -31.96 -15.34 15.16
N LYS A 22 -31.21 -16.22 15.82
CA LYS A 22 -31.59 -16.87 17.09
C LYS A 22 -30.91 -16.27 18.32
N LEU A 23 -30.07 -15.26 18.16
CA LEU A 23 -29.32 -14.67 19.27
C LEU A 23 -30.24 -13.87 20.19
N SER A 24 -30.01 -14.00 21.50
CA SER A 24 -30.52 -13.04 22.47
C SER A 24 -29.87 -11.67 22.29
N GLN A 25 -30.42 -10.65 22.94
CA GLN A 25 -29.86 -9.30 22.90
C GLN A 25 -28.40 -9.25 23.41
N THR A 26 -28.11 -9.91 24.53
CA THR A 26 -26.75 -9.96 25.09
C THR A 26 -25.76 -10.68 24.17
N GLU A 27 -26.19 -11.73 23.47
CA GLU A 27 -25.35 -12.43 22.50
C GLU A 27 -25.13 -11.60 21.23
N SER A 28 -26.15 -10.87 20.78
CA SER A 28 -26.07 -9.95 19.64
C SER A 28 -25.06 -8.82 19.89
N GLU A 29 -25.07 -8.23 21.08
CA GLU A 29 -24.11 -7.19 21.47
C GLU A 29 -22.67 -7.71 21.49
N LYS A 30 -22.46 -8.93 22.01
CA LYS A 30 -21.15 -9.60 22.01
C LYS A 30 -20.68 -9.89 20.59
N LEU A 31 -21.55 -10.44 19.74
CA LEU A 31 -21.21 -10.72 18.34
C LEU A 31 -20.84 -9.44 17.58
N LEU A 32 -21.61 -8.36 17.77
CA LEU A 32 -21.31 -7.07 17.13
C LEU A 32 -19.92 -6.54 17.55
N SER A 33 -19.58 -6.67 18.83
CA SER A 33 -18.25 -6.30 19.35
C SER A 33 -17.15 -7.10 18.66
N ILE A 34 -17.30 -8.42 18.58
CA ILE A 34 -16.34 -9.32 17.93
C ILE A 34 -16.19 -8.98 16.44
N ILE A 35 -17.29 -8.76 15.71
CA ILE A 35 -17.25 -8.38 14.28
C ILE A 35 -16.49 -7.06 14.09
N LYS A 36 -16.71 -6.07 14.98
CA LYS A 36 -15.96 -4.81 14.94
C LYS A 36 -14.47 -5.03 15.14
N THR A 37 -14.08 -5.88 16.08
CA THR A 37 -12.68 -6.26 16.30
C THR A 37 -12.09 -6.96 15.07
N ILE A 38 -12.76 -7.97 14.51
CA ILE A 38 -12.31 -8.66 13.28
C ILE A 38 -12.07 -7.66 12.14
N LYS A 39 -13.00 -6.72 11.93
CA LYS A 39 -12.86 -5.69 10.89
C LYS A 39 -11.71 -4.74 11.18
N LYS A 40 -11.49 -4.37 12.44
CA LYS A 40 -10.37 -3.52 12.86
C LYS A 40 -9.03 -4.24 12.61
N ASP A 41 -8.90 -5.48 13.07
CA ASP A 41 -7.69 -6.28 12.95
C ASP A 41 -7.35 -6.55 11.48
N SER A 42 -8.37 -6.80 10.64
CA SER A 42 -8.18 -6.95 9.19
C SER A 42 -7.62 -5.68 8.54
N LYS A 43 -8.13 -4.50 8.91
CA LYS A 43 -7.59 -3.21 8.43
C LYS A 43 -6.16 -2.98 8.92
N GLN A 44 -5.89 -3.31 10.17
CA GLN A 44 -4.54 -3.19 10.74
C GLN A 44 -3.55 -4.12 10.02
N ALA A 45 -3.93 -5.36 9.73
CA ALA A 45 -3.09 -6.31 9.00
C ALA A 45 -2.76 -5.82 7.56
N ILE A 46 -3.72 -5.19 6.88
CA ILE A 46 -3.47 -4.54 5.57
C ILE A 46 -2.45 -3.42 5.73
N SER A 47 -2.60 -2.57 6.75
CA SER A 47 -1.66 -1.48 7.03
C SER A 47 -0.25 -1.97 7.35
N GLU A 48 -0.12 -3.07 8.10
CA GLU A 48 1.17 -3.69 8.44
C GLU A 48 1.81 -4.31 7.19
N THR A 49 1.01 -4.97 6.34
CA THR A 49 1.47 -5.51 5.06
C THR A 49 1.95 -4.39 4.13
N TRP A 50 1.22 -3.28 4.08
CA TRP A 50 1.59 -2.10 3.29
C TRP A 50 2.92 -1.52 3.73
N LYS A 51 3.09 -1.30 5.05
CA LYS A 51 4.35 -0.83 5.62
C LYS A 51 5.51 -1.77 5.29
N SER A 52 5.28 -3.08 5.40
CA SER A 52 6.29 -4.10 5.06
C SER A 52 6.68 -4.04 3.57
N LEU A 53 5.72 -3.85 2.66
CA LEU A 53 5.99 -3.67 1.23
C LEU A 53 6.85 -2.42 0.97
N ILE A 54 6.55 -1.30 1.65
CA ILE A 54 7.34 -0.08 1.53
C ILE A 54 8.78 -0.33 1.95
N GLU A 55 8.98 -0.88 3.15
CA GLU A 55 10.30 -1.05 3.76
C GLU A 55 11.16 -2.10 3.04
N SER A 56 10.54 -3.19 2.55
CA SER A 56 11.28 -4.32 1.97
C SER A 56 11.49 -4.24 0.46
N ALA A 57 10.64 -3.51 -0.27
CA ALA A 57 10.68 -3.48 -1.74
C ALA A 57 10.77 -2.05 -2.31
N ILE A 58 9.84 -1.16 -1.94
CA ILE A 58 9.74 0.17 -2.55
C ILE A 58 10.94 1.04 -2.17
N LEU A 59 11.21 1.21 -0.88
CA LEU A 59 12.29 2.06 -0.39
C LEU A 59 13.68 1.57 -0.85
N PRO A 60 14.03 0.27 -0.80
CA PRO A 60 15.29 -0.22 -1.36
C PRO A 60 15.46 0.07 -2.86
N ALA A 61 14.39 -0.09 -3.65
CA ALA A 61 14.42 0.21 -5.08
C ALA A 61 14.64 1.71 -5.36
N LEU A 62 13.96 2.58 -4.59
CA LEU A 62 14.14 4.03 -4.68
C LEU A 62 15.57 4.46 -4.31
N LYS A 63 16.12 3.90 -3.22
CA LYS A 63 17.50 4.18 -2.80
C LYS A 63 18.51 3.76 -3.87
N CYS A 64 18.34 2.57 -4.44
CA CYS A 64 19.21 2.07 -5.49
C CYS A 64 19.19 2.98 -6.72
N TYR A 65 18.00 3.43 -7.16
CA TYR A 65 17.89 4.36 -8.26
C TYR A 65 18.52 5.72 -7.92
N ALA A 66 18.23 6.28 -6.75
CA ALA A 66 18.79 7.56 -6.30
C ALA A 66 20.32 7.55 -6.25
N GLU A 67 20.92 6.45 -5.81
CA GLU A 67 22.38 6.27 -5.81
C GLU A 67 22.94 6.24 -7.25
N GLN A 68 22.27 5.52 -8.17
CA GLN A 68 22.70 5.41 -9.56
C GLN A 68 22.55 6.71 -10.35
N SER A 69 21.51 7.48 -10.06
CA SER A 69 21.21 8.75 -10.73
C SER A 69 21.82 9.96 -10.03
N PHE A 70 22.57 9.77 -8.94
CA PHE A 70 23.09 10.86 -8.09
C PHE A 70 21.99 11.85 -7.66
N SER A 71 20.82 11.31 -7.30
CA SER A 71 19.66 12.11 -6.89
C SER A 71 19.55 12.18 -5.38
N ILE A 72 19.00 13.28 -4.89
CA ILE A 72 18.53 13.37 -3.50
C ILE A 72 17.19 12.64 -3.43
N LEU A 73 17.04 11.75 -2.47
CA LEU A 73 15.78 11.07 -2.15
C LEU A 73 15.25 11.56 -0.81
N GLU A 74 14.07 12.18 -0.83
CA GLU A 74 13.28 12.55 0.34
C GLU A 74 12.09 11.60 0.46
N THR A 75 11.73 11.20 1.68
CA THR A 75 10.60 10.30 1.92
C THR A 75 9.75 10.78 3.07
N GLU A 76 8.43 10.72 2.91
CA GLU A 76 7.45 11.12 3.92
C GLU A 76 6.35 10.06 4.05
N TYR A 77 6.01 9.70 5.28
CA TYR A 77 4.81 8.92 5.56
C TYR A 77 3.69 9.88 5.93
N GLN A 78 2.64 9.92 5.12
CA GLN A 78 1.41 10.68 5.41
C GLN A 78 0.32 9.75 5.90
N GLU A 79 -0.03 9.91 7.17
CA GLU A 79 -1.10 9.16 7.82
C GLU A 79 -2.46 9.42 7.14
N PRO A 80 -3.33 8.40 6.99
CA PRO A 80 -3.17 7.06 7.55
C PRO A 80 -2.37 6.07 6.69
N HIS A 81 -2.20 6.30 5.38
CA HIS A 81 -1.77 5.22 4.47
C HIS A 81 -0.94 5.65 3.24
N SER A 82 -0.45 6.88 3.18
CA SER A 82 0.33 7.37 2.04
C SER A 82 1.83 7.37 2.34
N PHE A 83 2.62 7.00 1.35
CA PHE A 83 4.08 7.13 1.33
C PHE A 83 4.46 7.94 0.10
N ILE A 84 5.17 9.04 0.33
CA ILE A 84 5.62 9.95 -0.71
C ILE A 84 7.13 9.82 -0.81
N ALA A 85 7.62 9.56 -2.01
CA ALA A 85 9.04 9.56 -2.33
C ALA A 85 9.34 10.63 -3.38
N THR A 86 10.21 11.57 -3.04
CA THR A 86 10.59 12.69 -3.89
C THR A 86 12.06 12.56 -4.27
N LEU A 87 12.32 12.38 -5.55
CA LEU A 87 13.66 12.42 -6.14
C LEU A 87 13.95 13.82 -6.67
N LYS A 88 15.13 14.35 -6.38
CA LYS A 88 15.61 15.64 -6.92
C LYS A 88 16.94 15.44 -7.63
N ASN A 89 17.06 15.98 -8.84
CA ASN A 89 18.29 15.95 -9.62
C ASN A 89 18.45 17.21 -10.46
N GLU A 90 19.66 17.77 -10.49
CA GLU A 90 19.97 19.02 -11.23
C GLU A 90 19.96 18.84 -12.75
N HIS A 91 20.07 17.60 -13.23
CA HIS A 91 20.22 17.26 -14.64
C HIS A 91 19.01 16.49 -15.21
N GLY A 92 17.99 16.25 -14.39
CA GLY A 92 16.81 15.48 -14.78
C GLY A 92 16.93 13.99 -14.53
N PHE A 93 16.02 13.22 -15.12
CA PHE A 93 15.94 11.77 -14.94
C PHE A 93 15.89 11.07 -16.30
N ASP A 94 16.73 10.05 -16.48
CA ASP A 94 16.66 9.13 -17.61
C ASP A 94 16.22 7.74 -17.11
N ILE A 95 14.93 7.44 -17.24
CA ILE A 95 14.37 6.13 -16.87
C ILE A 95 14.43 5.21 -18.08
N SER A 96 15.56 4.55 -18.24
CA SER A 96 15.90 3.75 -19.40
C SER A 96 15.37 2.31 -19.31
N LYS A 97 15.68 1.45 -20.29
CA LYS A 97 15.37 0.01 -20.27
C LYS A 97 16.04 -0.75 -19.12
N ASN A 98 17.14 -0.21 -18.56
CA ASN A 98 17.88 -0.86 -17.49
C ASN A 98 17.27 -0.59 -16.12
N ASP A 99 16.46 0.46 -16.00
CA ASP A 99 15.85 0.93 -14.75
C ASP A 99 14.51 0.24 -14.48
N LYS A 100 14.51 -1.10 -14.55
CA LYS A 100 13.29 -1.91 -14.44
C LYS A 100 12.54 -1.66 -13.13
N ASN A 101 13.29 -1.53 -12.02
CA ASN A 101 12.70 -1.26 -10.72
C ASN A 101 12.02 0.09 -10.69
N MET A 102 12.64 1.13 -11.27
CA MET A 102 12.03 2.46 -11.34
C MET A 102 10.73 2.45 -12.17
N LYS A 103 10.68 1.67 -13.25
CA LYS A 103 9.44 1.47 -14.03
C LYS A 103 8.34 0.80 -13.23
N TYR A 104 8.68 -0.21 -12.43
CA TYR A 104 7.71 -0.84 -11.53
C TYR A 104 7.22 0.14 -10.47
N LEU A 105 8.11 0.97 -9.92
CA LEU A 105 7.75 2.01 -8.95
C LEU A 105 6.77 3.02 -9.56
N CYS A 106 7.01 3.49 -10.79
CA CYS A 106 6.06 4.36 -11.51
C CYS A 106 4.73 3.65 -11.80
N ALA A 107 4.74 2.35 -12.11
CA ALA A 107 3.50 1.61 -12.34
C ALA A 107 2.71 1.35 -11.05
N LEU A 108 3.40 1.26 -9.91
CA LEU A 108 2.82 1.03 -8.59
C LEU A 108 2.36 2.33 -7.90
N SER A 109 2.88 3.49 -8.29
CA SER A 109 2.47 4.77 -7.72
C SER A 109 1.07 5.16 -8.18
N ASP A 110 0.24 5.63 -7.26
CA ASP A 110 -1.09 6.17 -7.56
C ASP A 110 -1.01 7.51 -8.26
N THR A 111 0.04 8.29 -7.96
CA THR A 111 0.28 9.59 -8.58
C THR A 111 1.76 9.78 -8.81
N ILE A 112 2.08 10.29 -10.00
CA ILE A 112 3.42 10.70 -10.41
C ILE A 112 3.36 12.19 -10.66
N GLU A 113 4.15 12.96 -9.92
CA GLU A 113 4.29 14.39 -10.14
C GLU A 113 5.69 14.69 -10.67
N ILE A 114 5.76 15.52 -11.71
CA ILE A 114 7.02 16.00 -12.28
C ILE A 114 6.99 17.51 -12.21
N ASN A 115 7.95 18.07 -11.49
CA ASN A 115 8.11 19.51 -11.32
C ASN A 115 9.55 19.91 -11.63
N THR A 116 9.73 21.18 -11.92
CA THR A 116 11.06 21.79 -12.07
C THR A 116 11.07 23.11 -11.32
N ASN A 117 12.17 23.39 -10.63
CA ASN A 117 12.51 24.75 -10.20
C ASN A 117 13.86 25.15 -10.80
N ASP A 118 14.36 26.33 -10.45
CA ASP A 118 15.54 26.93 -11.10
C ASP A 118 16.82 26.04 -11.06
N GLU A 119 16.90 25.09 -10.12
CA GLU A 119 18.06 24.21 -9.94
C GLU A 119 17.73 22.72 -10.06
N TRP A 120 16.48 22.31 -9.84
CA TRP A 120 16.13 20.90 -9.65
C TRP A 120 15.00 20.46 -10.57
N THR A 121 15.22 19.31 -11.21
CA THR A 121 14.12 18.45 -11.67
C THR A 121 13.67 17.59 -10.50
N ILE A 122 12.37 17.55 -10.25
CA ILE A 122 11.74 16.89 -9.11
C ILE A 122 10.75 15.87 -9.62
N LEU A 123 10.90 14.62 -9.17
CA LEU A 123 9.99 13.52 -9.46
C LEU A 123 9.43 12.99 -8.14
N SER A 124 8.13 13.16 -7.92
CA SER A 124 7.44 12.62 -6.75
C SER A 124 6.61 11.41 -7.14
N LEU A 125 6.78 10.32 -6.40
CA LEU A 125 5.98 9.10 -6.50
C LEU A 125 5.16 8.95 -5.21
N ILE A 126 3.84 8.99 -5.35
CA ILE A 126 2.90 8.86 -4.24
C ILE A 126 2.29 7.46 -4.28
N PHE A 127 2.38 6.77 -3.16
CA PHE A 127 1.93 5.40 -2.97
C PHE A 127 0.93 5.34 -1.82
N SER A 128 -0.28 4.84 -2.05
CA SER A 128 -1.30 4.69 -1.00
C SER A 128 -1.59 3.22 -0.73
N ALA A 129 -1.89 2.88 0.53
CA ALA A 129 -2.58 1.62 0.81
C ALA A 129 -4.00 1.69 0.27
N ALA A 130 -4.42 0.64 -0.44
CA ALA A 130 -5.80 0.47 -0.93
C ALA A 130 -6.82 0.37 0.21
#